data_AF-A0A9E5GVW4-F1
#
_entry.id   AF-A0A9E5GVW4-F1
#
_cell.length_a   1.000
_cell.length_b   1.000
_cell.length_c   1.000
_cell.angle_alpha   90.00
_cell.angle_beta   90.00
_cell.angle_gamma   90.00
#
_symmetry.space_group_name_H-M   'P 1'
#
loop_
_entity.id
_entity.type
_entity.pdbx_description
1 polymer ?
#
loop_
_entity_poly.entity_id
_entity_poly.type
_entity_poly.pdbx_seq_one_letter_code
_entity_poly.pdbx_strand_id
1 'polypeptide(L)'
;MLNKVKLMLKKQSLKLGAFFVASSSFVSPSFAAGEKHAEVEGLPQLDFATYTQQIFWMLIVFAFLYIVFARKTLPDISGVIQNRKNHIDSDLDTAEKLTQEADSVHNTYQTSLTSSQEKAQAEIQRVEAEMKAKAEKAAHDFRLRSEAEVQKAEANILKAQKTAMNDMNMIAAEAASAAVAKIIGGQSDVNAARSIIESLNSKAKAA
;
A
#
# COMPACT_ATOMS: atom_id res chain seq x y z
N MET A 1 -26.14 22.24 -29.37
CA MET A 1 -25.21 23.40 -29.40
C MET A 1 -25.03 24.01 -30.81
N LEU A 2 -25.05 23.23 -31.90
CA LEU A 2 -24.83 23.73 -33.28
C LEU A 2 -25.92 24.68 -33.84
N ASN A 3 -27.19 24.54 -33.45
CA ASN A 3 -28.26 25.42 -33.95
C ASN A 3 -28.26 26.84 -33.33
N LYS A 4 -27.76 27.00 -32.10
CA LYS A 4 -27.69 28.33 -31.44
C LYS A 4 -26.58 29.20 -32.06
N VAL A 5 -25.47 28.60 -32.48
CA VAL A 5 -24.36 29.31 -33.13
C VAL A 5 -24.74 29.77 -34.54
N LYS A 6 -25.48 28.95 -35.30
CA LYS A 6 -26.04 29.33 -36.61
C LYS A 6 -27.04 30.49 -36.52
N LEU A 7 -27.82 30.56 -35.44
CA LEU A 7 -28.77 31.65 -35.20
C LEU A 7 -28.07 32.97 -34.85
N MET A 8 -26.95 32.91 -34.10
CA MET A 8 -26.14 34.10 -33.79
C MET A 8 -25.40 34.65 -35.02
N LEU A 9 -24.84 33.79 -35.87
CA LEU A 9 -24.15 34.22 -37.10
C LEU A 9 -25.11 34.86 -38.11
N LYS A 10 -26.36 34.37 -38.22
CA LYS A 10 -27.38 34.98 -39.09
C LYS A 10 -27.91 36.32 -38.56
N LYS A 11 -27.84 36.55 -37.24
CA LYS A 11 -28.29 37.81 -36.62
C LYS A 11 -27.22 38.91 -36.69
N GLN A 12 -25.94 38.53 -36.83
CA GLN A 12 -24.82 39.45 -36.95
C GLN A 12 -24.59 39.91 -38.40
N SER A 13 -24.87 39.05 -39.40
CA SER A 13 -24.85 39.45 -40.82
C SER A 13 -26.04 40.33 -41.24
N LEU A 14 -27.14 40.33 -40.47
CA LEU A 14 -28.33 41.12 -40.79
C LEU A 14 -28.26 42.60 -40.35
N LYS A 15 -27.26 42.98 -39.54
CA LYS A 15 -27.05 44.37 -39.09
C LYS A 15 -25.92 45.10 -39.82
N LEU A 16 -25.32 44.47 -40.83
CA LEU A 16 -24.20 45.04 -41.60
C LEU A 16 -24.60 45.45 -43.04
N GLY A 17 -25.90 45.47 -43.34
CA GLY A 17 -26.44 45.75 -44.68
C GLY A 17 -27.40 46.95 -44.74
N ALA A 18 -27.19 47.98 -43.91
CA ALA A 18 -28.05 49.16 -43.88
C ALA A 18 -27.26 50.49 -43.75
N PHE A 19 -26.19 50.63 -44.53
CA PHE A 19 -25.54 51.94 -44.77
C PHE A 19 -25.32 52.22 -46.27
N PHE A 20 -26.18 51.66 -47.12
CA PHE A 20 -26.23 52.01 -48.54
C PHE A 20 -27.54 52.74 -48.82
N VAL A 21 -27.59 54.01 -48.40
CA VAL A 21 -28.57 54.97 -48.93
C VAL A 21 -27.85 55.79 -49.98
N ALA A 22 -28.35 55.63 -51.19
CA ALA A 22 -28.04 56.42 -52.36
C ALA A 22 -28.19 57.93 -52.06
N SER A 23 -27.14 58.69 -52.37
CA SER A 23 -27.27 60.06 -52.82
C SER A 23 -26.22 60.30 -53.90
N SER A 24 -26.39 59.61 -55.02
CA SER A 24 -25.90 60.08 -56.31
C SER A 24 -26.55 61.43 -56.62
N SER A 25 -25.70 62.39 -57.04
CA SER A 25 -26.06 63.67 -57.66
C SER A 25 -26.39 64.83 -56.71
N PHE A 26 -25.34 65.41 -56.13
CA PHE A 26 -25.21 66.87 -56.12
C PHE A 26 -23.79 67.26 -56.50
N VAL A 27 -23.47 67.08 -57.79
CA VAL A 27 -22.49 67.95 -58.44
C VAL A 27 -23.19 69.30 -58.56
N SER A 28 -22.81 70.24 -57.71
CA SER A 28 -23.04 71.66 -57.98
C SER A 28 -21.87 72.21 -58.78
N PRO A 29 -22.09 72.69 -60.01
CA PRO A 29 -21.26 73.71 -60.60
C PRO A 29 -21.71 75.09 -60.08
N SER A 30 -20.74 76.01 -59.98
CA SER A 30 -20.85 77.41 -59.56
C SER A 30 -20.55 77.62 -58.07
N PHE A 31 -19.62 78.49 -57.69
CA PHE A 31 -19.43 79.82 -58.25
C PHE A 31 -17.97 80.25 -58.04
N ALA A 32 -17.30 80.62 -59.13
CA ALA A 32 -16.17 81.53 -59.07
C ALA A 32 -16.72 82.89 -58.62
N ALA A 33 -16.80 83.13 -57.31
CA ALA A 33 -16.80 84.46 -56.73
C ALA A 33 -15.36 84.76 -56.32
N GLY A 34 -14.71 85.68 -57.03
CA GLY A 34 -13.58 86.37 -56.47
C GLY A 34 -14.07 87.23 -55.31
N GLU A 35 -13.68 86.90 -54.09
CA GLU A 35 -13.70 87.83 -52.96
C GLU A 35 -12.40 87.70 -52.15
N LYS A 36 -11.54 88.69 -52.40
CA LYS A 36 -10.55 89.30 -51.51
C LYS A 36 -9.77 88.37 -50.57
N HIS A 37 -8.62 87.95 -51.07
CA HIS A 37 -7.49 87.56 -50.22
C HIS A 37 -7.06 88.77 -49.38
N ALA A 38 -7.48 88.79 -48.12
CA ALA A 38 -6.75 89.52 -47.09
C ALA A 38 -5.45 88.74 -46.84
N GLU A 39 -4.34 89.38 -47.21
CA GLU A 39 -2.96 89.14 -46.78
C GLU A 39 -2.68 87.77 -46.12
N VAL A 40 -2.30 86.79 -46.93
CA VAL A 40 -1.68 85.55 -46.47
C VAL A 40 -0.20 85.61 -46.81
N GLU A 41 0.60 85.94 -45.81
CA GLU A 41 2.06 85.80 -45.82
C GLU A 41 2.40 84.31 -45.66
N GLY A 42 2.49 83.57 -46.78
CA GLY A 42 2.93 82.17 -46.81
C GLY A 42 2.14 81.26 -47.75
N LEU A 43 2.70 80.09 -48.10
CA LEU A 43 2.02 79.09 -48.92
C LEU A 43 0.65 78.75 -48.31
N PRO A 44 -0.46 78.68 -49.08
CA PRO A 44 -1.82 78.46 -48.56
C PRO A 44 -2.04 77.10 -47.86
N GLN A 45 -1.02 76.23 -47.81
CA GLN A 45 -1.02 74.98 -47.06
C GLN A 45 -0.47 75.11 -45.62
N LEU A 46 0.14 76.24 -45.28
CA LEU A 46 0.77 76.51 -43.97
C LEU A 46 0.00 77.55 -43.15
N ASP A 47 -1.30 77.69 -43.38
CA ASP A 47 -2.15 78.57 -42.57
C ASP A 47 -2.51 77.91 -41.23
N PHE A 48 -1.76 78.27 -40.18
CA PHE A 48 -1.90 77.81 -38.79
C PHE A 48 -3.30 78.03 -38.17
N ALA A 49 -4.13 78.91 -38.73
CA ALA A 49 -5.48 79.15 -38.22
C ALA A 49 -6.39 77.92 -38.35
N THR A 50 -6.23 77.13 -39.41
CA THR A 50 -7.04 75.91 -39.64
C THR A 50 -6.59 74.72 -38.79
N TYR A 51 -5.29 74.60 -38.50
CA TYR A 51 -4.73 73.55 -37.66
C TYR A 51 -5.22 73.63 -36.20
N THR A 52 -5.47 74.83 -35.68
CA THR A 52 -5.96 75.03 -34.30
C THR A 52 -7.31 74.34 -34.10
N GLN A 53 -8.23 74.48 -35.05
CA GLN A 53 -9.55 73.84 -34.98
C GLN A 53 -9.46 72.32 -35.12
N GLN A 54 -8.58 71.82 -35.99
CA GLN A 54 -8.35 70.38 -36.14
C GLN A 54 -7.76 69.74 -34.87
N ILE A 55 -6.80 70.41 -34.23
CA ILE A 55 -6.20 69.96 -32.96
C ILE A 55 -7.24 69.99 -31.83
N PHE A 56 -8.12 70.99 -31.79
CA PHE A 56 -9.19 71.06 -30.79
C PHE A 56 -10.13 69.83 -30.88
N TRP A 57 -10.62 69.48 -32.07
CA TRP A 57 -11.45 68.29 -32.25
C TRP A 57 -10.68 66.99 -32.02
N MET A 58 -9.40 66.93 -32.41
CA MET A 58 -8.53 65.79 -32.11
C MET A 58 -8.41 65.58 -30.60
N LEU A 59 -8.23 66.65 -29.81
CA LEU A 59 -8.16 66.56 -28.35
C LEU A 59 -9.48 66.09 -27.76
N ILE A 60 -10.64 66.55 -28.28
CA ILE A 60 -11.95 66.08 -27.81
C ILE A 60 -12.13 64.58 -28.06
N VAL A 61 -11.88 64.12 -29.30
CA VAL A 61 -12.03 62.70 -29.66
C VAL A 61 -11.01 61.85 -28.91
N PHE A 62 -9.78 62.32 -28.76
CA PHE A 62 -8.73 61.64 -28.01
C PHE A 62 -9.08 61.54 -26.53
N ALA A 63 -9.56 62.62 -25.90
CA ALA A 63 -9.99 62.61 -24.51
C ALA A 63 -11.17 61.65 -24.30
N PHE A 64 -12.15 61.66 -25.23
CA PHE A 64 -13.26 60.71 -25.21
C PHE A 64 -12.78 59.26 -25.30
N LEU A 65 -11.90 58.94 -26.26
CA LEU A 65 -11.30 57.61 -26.42
C LEU A 65 -10.50 57.19 -25.18
N TYR A 66 -9.70 58.10 -24.63
CA TYR A 66 -8.90 57.88 -23.44
C TYR A 66 -9.77 57.48 -22.25
N ILE A 67 -10.88 58.19 -22.01
CA ILE A 67 -11.83 57.87 -20.94
C ILE A 67 -12.41 56.47 -21.13
N VAL A 68 -12.78 56.10 -22.36
CA VAL A 68 -13.30 54.76 -22.66
C VAL A 68 -12.27 53.66 -22.38
N PHE A 69 -11.01 53.85 -22.80
CA PHE A 69 -9.93 52.89 -22.54
C PHE A 69 -9.58 52.79 -21.06
N ALA A 70 -9.50 53.93 -20.37
CA ALA A 70 -9.20 53.99 -18.95
C ALA A 70 -10.27 53.29 -18.11
N ARG A 71 -11.55 53.46 -18.46
CA ARG A 71 -12.65 52.83 -17.72
C ARG A 71 -12.97 51.39 -18.10
N LYS A 72 -12.64 50.94 -19.31
CA LYS A 72 -13.08 49.62 -19.80
C LYS A 72 -11.93 48.67 -20.08
N THR A 73 -10.97 49.08 -20.92
CA THR A 73 -9.89 48.20 -21.37
C THR A 73 -8.91 47.85 -20.25
N LEU A 74 -8.52 48.82 -19.42
CA LEU A 74 -7.60 48.60 -18.30
C LEU A 74 -8.16 47.65 -17.22
N PRO A 75 -9.39 47.83 -16.70
CA PRO A 75 -9.93 46.90 -15.70
C PRO A 75 -10.15 45.50 -16.26
N ASP A 76 -10.55 45.36 -17.53
CA ASP A 76 -10.72 44.03 -18.16
C ASP A 76 -9.38 43.25 -18.19
N ILE A 77 -8.26 43.91 -18.51
CA ILE A 77 -6.92 43.28 -18.50
C ILE A 77 -6.48 42.95 -17.07
N SER A 78 -6.69 43.86 -16.12
CA SER A 78 -6.36 43.64 -14.71
C SER A 78 -7.12 42.44 -14.13
N GLY A 79 -8.41 42.29 -14.48
CA GLY A 79 -9.22 41.14 -14.07
C GLY A 79 -8.67 39.81 -14.58
N VAL A 80 -8.18 39.75 -15.82
CA VAL A 80 -7.58 38.52 -16.37
C VAL A 80 -6.28 38.16 -15.64
N ILE A 81 -5.42 39.13 -15.35
CA ILE A 81 -4.16 38.90 -14.63
C ILE A 81 -4.46 38.41 -13.21
N GLN A 82 -5.40 39.05 -12.51
CA GLN A 82 -5.81 38.63 -11.17
C GLN A 82 -6.42 37.23 -11.18
N ASN A 83 -7.26 36.90 -12.16
CA ASN A 83 -7.84 35.57 -12.26
C ASN A 83 -6.76 34.49 -12.48
N ARG A 84 -5.80 34.74 -13.37
CA ARG A 84 -4.67 33.83 -13.58
C ARG A 84 -3.83 33.67 -12.32
N LYS A 85 -3.53 34.77 -11.63
CA LYS A 85 -2.81 34.73 -10.35
C LYS A 85 -3.56 33.89 -9.32
N ASN A 86 -4.87 34.12 -9.17
CA ASN A 86 -5.70 33.36 -8.23
C ASN A 86 -5.74 31.87 -8.56
N HIS A 87 -5.82 31.50 -9.84
CA HIS A 87 -5.75 30.11 -10.27
C HIS A 87 -4.39 29.48 -9.93
N ILE A 88 -3.28 30.16 -10.22
CA ILE A 88 -1.94 29.65 -9.88
C ILE A 88 -1.79 29.50 -8.36
N ASP A 89 -2.19 30.51 -7.58
CA ASP A 89 -2.10 30.47 -6.13
C ASP A 89 -2.97 29.32 -5.56
N SER A 90 -4.15 29.08 -6.13
CA SER A 90 -5.03 27.95 -5.76
C SER A 90 -4.45 26.58 -6.15
N ASP A 91 -3.83 26.48 -7.33
CA ASP A 91 -3.20 25.25 -7.80
C ASP A 91 -1.96 24.92 -6.94
N LEU A 92 -1.19 25.92 -6.53
CA LEU A 92 -0.06 25.77 -5.61
C LEU A 92 -0.51 25.31 -4.23
N ASP A 93 -1.55 25.92 -3.64
CA ASP A 93 -2.12 25.49 -2.36
C ASP A 93 -2.66 24.06 -2.43
N THR A 94 -3.32 23.70 -3.54
CA THR A 94 -3.80 22.33 -3.77
C THR A 94 -2.64 21.35 -3.90
N ALA A 95 -1.59 21.69 -4.65
CA ALA A 95 -0.40 20.86 -4.81
C ALA A 95 0.33 20.66 -3.47
N GLU A 96 0.45 21.70 -2.65
CA GLU A 96 1.06 21.60 -1.32
C GLU A 96 0.23 20.67 -0.41
N LYS A 97 -1.10 20.83 -0.38
CA LYS A 97 -1.99 19.93 0.38
C LYS A 97 -1.88 18.49 -0.07
N LEU A 98 -1.89 18.23 -1.39
CA LEU A 98 -1.74 16.89 -1.94
C LEU A 98 -0.36 16.29 -1.60
N THR A 99 0.69 17.11 -1.58
CA THR A 99 2.03 16.67 -1.17
C THR A 99 2.06 16.30 0.31
N GLN A 100 1.49 17.14 1.18
CA GLN A 100 1.39 16.85 2.61
C GLN A 100 0.54 15.59 2.89
N GLU A 101 -0.58 15.41 2.17
CA GLU A 101 -1.40 14.21 2.27
C GLU A 101 -0.62 12.97 1.81
N ALA A 102 0.07 13.04 0.67
CA ALA A 102 0.92 11.96 0.17
C ALA A 102 2.02 11.58 1.16
N ASP A 103 2.71 12.56 1.76
CA ASP A 103 3.73 12.33 2.78
C ASP A 103 3.14 11.67 4.04
N SER A 104 1.95 12.11 4.47
CA SER A 104 1.25 11.52 5.62
C SER A 104 0.84 10.06 5.37
N VAL A 105 0.33 9.77 4.18
CA VAL A 105 -0.04 8.41 3.76
C VAL A 105 1.22 7.56 3.63
N HIS A 106 2.30 8.10 3.07
CA HIS A 106 3.57 7.41 2.94
C HIS A 106 4.16 7.03 4.31
N ASN A 107 4.16 7.96 5.26
CA ASN A 107 4.62 7.70 6.63
C ASN A 107 3.75 6.65 7.34
N THR A 108 2.42 6.75 7.20
CA THR A 108 1.49 5.76 7.76
C THR A 108 1.70 4.38 7.15
N TYR A 109 1.96 4.32 5.84
CA TYR A 109 2.27 3.08 5.13
C TYR A 109 3.59 2.47 5.62
N GLN A 110 4.65 3.27 5.73
CA GLN A 110 5.94 2.81 6.27
C GLN A 110 5.80 2.28 7.70
N THR A 111 5.11 3.02 8.57
CA THR A 111 4.84 2.62 9.96
C THR A 111 4.04 1.31 10.01
N SER A 112 3.04 1.16 9.14
CA SER A 112 2.25 -0.07 9.05
C SER A 112 3.08 -1.26 8.57
N LEU A 113 4.02 -1.04 7.64
CA LEU A 113 4.94 -2.06 7.16
C LEU A 113 5.89 -2.50 8.27
N THR A 114 6.56 -1.56 8.94
CA THR A 114 7.49 -1.85 10.04
C THR A 114 6.77 -2.57 11.18
N SER A 115 5.61 -2.08 11.62
CA SER A 115 4.84 -2.73 12.69
C SER A 115 4.35 -4.14 12.31
N SER A 116 4.04 -4.38 11.04
CA SER A 116 3.67 -5.72 10.55
C SER A 116 4.87 -6.67 10.54
N GLN A 117 6.05 -6.18 10.13
CA GLN A 117 7.30 -6.94 10.18
C GLN A 117 7.69 -7.28 11.63
N GLU A 118 7.59 -6.33 12.55
CA GLU A 118 7.84 -6.53 13.98
C GLU A 118 6.88 -7.56 14.58
N LYS A 119 5.58 -7.46 14.28
CA LYS A 119 4.58 -8.44 14.73
C LYS A 119 4.85 -9.84 14.18
N ALA A 120 5.18 -9.95 12.90
CA ALA A 120 5.53 -11.23 12.29
C ALA A 120 6.78 -11.84 12.95
N GLN A 121 7.82 -11.04 13.17
CA GLN A 121 9.05 -11.49 13.81
C GLN A 121 8.81 -11.92 15.27
N ALA A 122 8.02 -11.15 16.02
CA ALA A 122 7.64 -11.48 17.39
C ALA A 122 6.83 -12.79 17.45
N GLU A 123 5.91 -12.99 16.50
CA GLU A 123 5.11 -14.21 16.42
C GLU A 123 5.96 -15.42 16.04
N ILE A 124 6.91 -15.28 15.10
CA ILE A 124 7.87 -16.35 14.76
C ILE A 124 8.67 -16.74 16.01
N GLN A 125 9.22 -15.77 16.75
CA GLN A 125 9.97 -16.05 17.97
C GLN A 125 9.10 -16.73 19.04
N ARG A 126 7.84 -16.28 19.20
CA ARG A 126 6.88 -16.88 20.13
C ARG A 126 6.59 -18.33 19.76
N VAL A 127 6.32 -18.61 18.48
CA VAL A 127 6.04 -19.95 17.97
C VAL A 127 7.27 -20.84 18.11
N GLU A 128 8.47 -20.36 17.79
CA GLU A 128 9.71 -21.12 17.98
C GLU A 128 9.95 -21.48 19.45
N ALA A 129 9.75 -20.53 20.37
CA ALA A 129 9.87 -20.78 21.79
C ALA A 129 8.82 -21.79 22.29
N GLU A 130 7.57 -21.66 21.84
CA GLU A 130 6.50 -22.59 22.17
C GLU A 130 6.77 -24.00 21.61
N MET A 131 7.29 -24.10 20.38
CA MET A 131 7.67 -25.37 19.75
C MET A 131 8.83 -26.04 20.46
N LYS A 132 9.87 -25.28 20.86
CA LYS A 132 10.97 -25.79 21.68
C LYS A 132 10.46 -26.32 23.03
N ALA A 133 9.63 -25.55 23.73
CA ALA A 133 9.04 -25.99 24.99
C ALA A 133 8.15 -27.24 24.83
N LYS A 134 7.36 -27.33 23.76
CA LYS A 134 6.55 -28.53 23.46
C LYS A 134 7.44 -29.74 23.12
N ALA A 135 8.51 -29.54 22.35
CA ALA A 135 9.45 -30.59 22.00
C ALA A 135 10.19 -31.12 23.24
N GLU A 136 10.64 -30.24 24.13
CA GLU A 136 11.28 -30.61 25.40
C GLU A 136 10.32 -31.38 26.30
N LYS A 137 9.06 -30.94 26.44
CA LYS A 137 8.03 -31.68 27.20
C LYS A 137 7.77 -33.06 26.60
N ALA A 138 7.58 -33.14 25.28
CA ALA A 138 7.36 -34.41 24.60
C ALA A 138 8.55 -35.36 24.74
N ALA A 139 9.78 -34.86 24.65
CA ALA A 139 11.00 -35.63 24.87
C ALA A 139 11.11 -36.12 26.32
N HIS A 140 10.79 -35.27 27.30
CA HIS A 140 10.75 -35.64 28.71
C HIS A 140 9.70 -36.74 28.99
N ASP A 141 8.47 -36.56 28.50
CA ASP A 141 7.40 -37.53 28.67
C ASP A 141 7.69 -38.86 27.95
N PHE A 142 8.38 -38.81 26.81
CA PHE A 142 8.87 -39.99 26.13
C PHE A 142 9.94 -40.71 26.95
N ARG A 143 10.91 -39.97 27.53
CA ARG A 143 11.94 -40.55 28.40
C ARG A 143 11.34 -41.24 29.62
N LEU A 144 10.39 -40.60 30.30
CA LEU A 144 9.71 -41.20 31.45
C LEU A 144 8.95 -42.48 31.08
N ARG A 145 8.23 -42.47 29.95
CA ARG A 145 7.51 -43.66 29.47
C ARG A 145 8.47 -44.79 29.08
N SER A 146 9.56 -44.45 28.40
CA SER A 146 10.60 -45.40 28.01
C SER A 146 11.25 -46.05 29.24
N GLU A 147 11.62 -45.24 30.25
CA GLU A 147 12.21 -45.73 31.49
C GLU A 147 11.25 -46.66 32.26
N ALA A 148 9.97 -46.29 32.36
CA ALA A 148 8.96 -47.15 32.97
C ALA A 148 8.78 -48.49 32.21
N GLU A 149 8.84 -48.46 30.89
CA GLU A 149 8.72 -49.67 30.07
C GLU A 149 9.96 -50.56 30.16
N VAL A 150 11.16 -49.96 30.21
CA VAL A 150 12.43 -50.68 30.47
C VAL A 150 12.37 -51.38 31.83
N GLN A 151 11.96 -50.69 32.90
CA GLN A 151 11.84 -51.29 34.23
C GLN A 151 10.84 -52.45 34.26
N LYS A 152 9.70 -52.34 33.56
CA LYS A 152 8.75 -53.45 33.41
C LYS A 152 9.34 -54.63 32.63
N ALA A 153 10.05 -54.35 31.54
CA ALA A 153 10.70 -55.37 30.75
C ALA A 153 11.79 -56.10 31.56
N GLU A 154 12.61 -55.38 32.32
CA GLU A 154 13.61 -55.94 33.23
C GLU A 154 12.96 -56.84 34.30
N ALA A 155 11.87 -56.39 34.92
CA ALA A 155 11.14 -57.19 35.91
C ALA A 155 10.55 -58.48 35.28
N ASN A 156 10.03 -58.39 34.05
CA ASN A 156 9.52 -59.54 33.32
C ASN A 156 10.64 -60.53 32.94
N ILE A 157 11.80 -60.03 32.51
CA ILE A 157 12.99 -60.85 32.22
C ILE A 157 13.46 -61.57 33.47
N LEU A 158 13.56 -60.89 34.62
CA LEU A 158 13.93 -61.52 35.89
C LEU A 158 12.93 -62.59 36.32
N LYS A 159 11.62 -62.35 36.13
CA LYS A 159 10.58 -63.34 36.40
C LYS A 159 10.71 -64.55 35.48
N ALA A 160 10.88 -64.33 34.17
CA ALA A 160 11.06 -65.39 33.19
C ALA A 160 12.34 -66.21 33.46
N GLN A 161 13.44 -65.55 33.81
CA GLN A 161 14.68 -66.20 34.22
C GLN A 161 14.45 -67.09 35.45
N LYS A 162 13.75 -66.60 36.46
CA LYS A 162 13.44 -67.39 37.67
C LYS A 162 12.56 -68.60 37.35
N THR A 163 11.55 -68.44 36.51
CA THR A 163 10.71 -69.57 36.05
C THR A 163 11.53 -70.58 35.27
N ALA A 164 12.34 -70.16 34.31
CA ALA A 164 13.19 -71.05 33.51
C ALA A 164 14.17 -71.83 34.40
N MET A 165 14.78 -71.19 35.40
CA MET A 165 15.66 -71.87 36.37
C MET A 165 14.90 -72.91 37.21
N ASN A 166 13.67 -72.61 37.62
CA ASN A 166 12.82 -73.57 38.34
C ASN A 166 12.43 -74.76 37.47
N ASP A 167 12.06 -74.52 36.20
CA ASP A 167 11.72 -75.57 35.25
C ASP A 167 12.93 -76.44 34.95
N MET A 168 14.12 -75.85 34.80
CA MET A 168 15.37 -76.58 34.60
C MET A 168 15.72 -77.46 35.82
N ASN A 169 15.52 -76.95 37.05
CA ASN A 169 15.68 -77.72 38.27
C ASN A 169 14.67 -78.88 38.37
N MET A 170 13.43 -78.68 37.89
CA MET A 170 12.41 -79.73 37.84
C MET A 170 12.79 -80.83 36.87
N ILE A 171 13.20 -80.48 35.64
CA ILE A 171 13.67 -81.43 34.63
C ILE A 171 14.90 -82.19 35.14
N ALA A 172 15.85 -81.50 35.80
CA ALA A 172 17.01 -82.14 36.39
C ALA A 172 16.64 -83.12 37.51
N ALA A 173 15.67 -82.77 38.37
CA ALA A 173 15.15 -83.64 39.43
C ALA A 173 14.45 -84.88 38.86
N GLU A 174 13.63 -84.72 37.82
CA GLU A 174 12.99 -85.84 37.12
C GLU A 174 14.02 -86.75 36.45
N ALA A 175 14.99 -86.19 35.71
CA ALA A 175 16.04 -86.95 35.06
C ALA A 175 16.92 -87.72 36.06
N ALA A 176 17.30 -87.09 37.18
CA ALA A 176 18.04 -87.74 38.26
C ALA A 176 17.23 -88.85 38.93
N SER A 177 15.94 -88.62 39.20
CA SER A 177 15.04 -89.62 39.79
C SER A 177 14.85 -90.83 38.87
N ALA A 178 14.66 -90.59 37.57
CA ALA A 178 14.56 -91.64 36.55
C ALA A 178 15.86 -92.44 36.40
N ALA A 179 17.03 -91.78 36.44
CA ALA A 179 18.33 -92.45 36.42
C ALA A 179 18.53 -93.33 37.66
N VAL A 180 18.19 -92.85 38.86
CA VAL A 180 18.25 -93.61 40.11
C VAL A 180 17.30 -94.81 40.08
N ALA A 181 16.07 -94.63 39.61
CA ALA A 181 15.10 -95.71 39.46
C ALA A 181 15.62 -96.83 38.53
N LYS A 182 16.31 -96.46 37.44
CA LYS A 182 16.88 -97.41 36.48
C LYS A 182 18.13 -98.15 36.99
N ILE A 183 18.92 -97.55 37.87
CA ILE A 183 20.17 -98.13 38.40
C ILE A 183 19.93 -98.95 39.68
N ILE A 184 19.07 -98.46 40.59
CA ILE A 184 18.91 -99.01 41.95
C ILE A 184 17.61 -99.83 42.10
N GLY A 185 16.67 -99.72 41.15
CA GLY A 185 15.46 -100.55 41.11
C GLY A 185 14.39 -100.24 42.17
N GLY A 186 14.53 -99.13 42.92
CA GLY A 186 13.55 -98.66 43.91
C GLY A 186 12.83 -97.37 43.48
N GLN A 187 11.58 -97.19 43.91
CA GLN A 187 10.82 -95.95 43.67
C GLN A 187 11.53 -94.76 44.34
N SER A 188 12.07 -93.85 43.53
CA SER A 188 12.61 -92.58 44.01
C SER A 188 11.50 -91.53 44.03
N ASP A 189 11.35 -90.84 45.16
CA ASP A 189 10.41 -89.74 45.30
C ASP A 189 10.99 -88.47 44.68
N VAL A 190 10.35 -87.99 43.61
CA VAL A 190 10.73 -86.78 42.86
C VAL A 190 10.75 -85.54 43.77
N ASN A 191 9.95 -85.50 44.84
CA ASN A 191 9.96 -84.40 45.80
C ASN A 191 11.21 -84.40 46.69
N ALA A 192 11.72 -85.57 47.07
CA ALA A 192 12.96 -85.69 47.85
C ALA A 192 14.17 -85.23 47.01
N ALA A 193 14.24 -85.65 45.74
CA ALA A 193 15.28 -85.21 44.80
C ALA A 193 15.27 -83.69 44.57
N ARG A 194 14.07 -83.10 44.45
CA ARG A 194 13.89 -81.65 44.33
C ARG A 194 14.46 -80.89 45.54
N SER A 195 14.18 -81.34 46.76
CA SER A 195 14.66 -80.68 47.99
C SER A 195 16.19 -80.67 48.11
N ILE A 196 16.85 -81.75 47.66
CA ILE A 196 18.31 -81.86 47.67
C ILE A 196 18.93 -80.91 46.64
N ILE A 197 18.38 -80.84 45.43
CA ILE A 197 18.85 -79.92 44.38
C ILE A 197 18.68 -78.45 44.82
N GLU A 198 17.56 -78.11 45.45
CA GLU A 198 17.32 -76.76 46.00
C GLU A 198 18.37 -76.41 47.06
N SER A 199 18.70 -77.36 47.95
CA SER A 199 19.73 -77.17 48.99
C SER A 199 21.13 -76.96 48.40
N LEU A 200 21.48 -77.69 47.32
CA LEU A 200 22.76 -77.55 46.63
C LEU A 200 22.88 -76.21 45.91
N ASN A 201 21.81 -75.79 45.23
CA ASN A 201 21.75 -74.49 44.56
C ASN A 201 21.86 -73.32 45.56
N SER A 202 21.20 -73.42 46.73
CA SER A 202 21.32 -72.41 47.79
C SER A 202 22.74 -72.31 48.36
N LYS A 203 23.45 -73.44 48.49
CA LYS A 203 24.85 -73.49 48.94
C LYS A 203 25.82 -72.91 47.90
N ALA A 204 25.57 -73.17 46.62
CA ALA A 204 26.38 -72.65 45.51
C ALA A 204 26.23 -71.13 45.30
N LYS A 205 25.09 -70.55 45.70
CA LYS A 205 24.83 -69.10 45.60
C LYS A 205 25.35 -68.30 46.80
N ALA A 206 25.72 -68.97 47.90
CA ALA A 206 26.23 -68.36 49.13
C ALA A 206 27.77 -68.41 49.27
N ALA A 207 28.46 -69.14 48.39
CA ALA A 207 29.91 -69.14 48.22
C ALA A 207 30.31 -68.20 47.08
#